data_AF-A0A290WSK6-F1
#
_entry.id   AF-A0A290WSK6-F1
#
_cell.length_a   1.000
_cell.length_b   1.000
_cell.length_c   1.000
_cell.angle_alpha   90.00
_cell.angle_beta   90.00
_cell.angle_gamma   90.00
#
_symmetry.space_group_name_H-M   'P 1'
#
loop_
_entity.id
_entity.type
_entity.pdbx_description
1 polymer ?
#
loop_
_entity_poly.entity_id
_entity_poly.type
_entity_poly.pdbx_seq_one_letter_code
_entity_poly.pdbx_strand_id
1 'polypeptide(L)'
;MDKTQQIFQQYHRFDDGALVSIEQQYQPGGVQAVRIVLYARNHALDGDVWRQVAITVGEVREVLLKTPGNFINRICCGVKLLRFGDVWCVDVDGTYTHDDPATLDEVRRDGDCYVIGGTVEAIELD
;
A
#
# COMPACT_ATOMS: atom_id res chain seq x y z
N MET A 1 18.92 -2.79 3.99
CA MET A 1 17.59 -2.37 3.53
C MET A 1 16.58 -3.00 4.45
N ASP A 2 15.52 -2.29 4.83
CA ASP A 2 14.48 -2.88 5.69
C ASP A 2 13.72 -3.99 4.94
N LYS A 3 13.21 -5.00 5.66
CA LYS A 3 12.48 -6.15 5.07
C LYS A 3 11.30 -5.68 4.23
N THR A 4 10.58 -4.66 4.69
CA THR A 4 9.45 -4.08 3.97
C THR A 4 9.89 -3.50 2.63
N GLN A 5 10.96 -2.71 2.63
CA GLN A 5 11.51 -2.14 1.39
C GLN A 5 11.98 -3.23 0.43
N GLN A 6 12.55 -4.32 0.95
CA GLN A 6 12.98 -5.45 0.14
C GLN A 6 11.81 -6.11 -0.59
N ILE A 7 10.69 -6.34 0.11
CA ILE A 7 9.48 -6.86 -0.51
C ILE A 7 8.96 -5.90 -1.58
N PHE A 8 8.86 -4.60 -1.30
CA PHE A 8 8.43 -3.64 -2.33
C PHE A 8 9.32 -3.66 -3.59
N GLN A 9 10.63 -3.88 -3.45
CA GLN A 9 11.52 -4.01 -4.61
C GLN A 9 11.35 -5.36 -5.33
N GLN A 10 11.28 -6.47 -4.60
CA GLN A 10 11.09 -7.81 -5.16
C GLN A 10 9.79 -7.92 -5.96
N TYR A 11 8.77 -7.18 -5.55
CA TYR A 11 7.45 -7.16 -6.20
C TYR A 11 7.25 -5.98 -7.14
N HIS A 12 8.32 -5.23 -7.48
CA HIS A 12 8.25 -4.07 -8.38
C HIS A 12 7.12 -3.08 -8.02
N ARG A 13 7.04 -2.71 -6.72
CA ARG A 13 5.97 -1.87 -6.16
C ARG A 13 4.56 -2.43 -6.45
N PHE A 14 4.41 -3.73 -6.64
CA PHE A 14 3.15 -4.41 -6.95
C PHE A 14 2.48 -3.91 -8.24
N ASP A 15 3.26 -3.37 -9.17
CA ASP A 15 2.82 -3.09 -10.54
C ASP A 15 2.28 -4.38 -11.20
N ASP A 16 1.14 -4.29 -11.88
CA ASP A 16 0.37 -5.44 -12.42
C ASP A 16 -0.11 -6.45 -11.33
N GLY A 17 0.00 -6.10 -10.05
CA GLY A 17 -0.54 -6.86 -8.94
C GLY A 17 -2.05 -6.70 -8.83
N ALA A 18 -2.71 -7.57 -8.06
CA ALA A 18 -4.13 -7.51 -7.81
C ALA A 18 -4.47 -7.21 -6.35
N LEU A 19 -5.30 -6.20 -6.10
CA LEU A 19 -5.82 -5.94 -4.75
C LEU A 19 -6.81 -7.03 -4.34
N VAL A 20 -6.47 -7.77 -3.29
CA VAL A 20 -7.27 -8.87 -2.75
C VAL A 20 -8.19 -8.38 -1.63
N SER A 21 -7.64 -7.66 -0.66
CA SER A 21 -8.42 -7.12 0.47
C SER A 21 -7.80 -5.85 1.04
N ILE A 22 -8.66 -5.02 1.64
CA ILE A 22 -8.28 -3.95 2.57
C ILE A 22 -9.08 -4.18 3.84
N GLU A 23 -8.39 -4.40 4.95
CA GLU A 23 -8.98 -4.74 6.25
C GLU A 23 -8.62 -3.64 7.26
N GLN A 24 -9.62 -3.09 7.95
CA GLN A 24 -9.40 -2.11 9.03
C GLN A 24 -9.59 -2.80 10.38
N GLN A 25 -8.58 -2.70 11.24
CA GLN A 25 -8.60 -3.21 12.61
C GLN A 25 -8.95 -2.07 13.57
N TYR A 26 -10.00 -2.26 14.37
CA TYR A 26 -10.54 -1.22 15.24
C TYR A 26 -10.22 -1.47 16.72
N GLN A 27 -10.01 -0.37 17.45
CA GLN A 27 -9.94 -0.30 18.92
C GLN A 27 -10.87 0.83 19.40
N PRO A 28 -11.10 1.00 20.72
CA PRO A 28 -11.96 2.08 21.24
C PRO A 28 -11.59 3.51 20.79
N GLY A 29 -10.37 3.73 20.29
CA GLY A 29 -9.90 5.01 19.73
C GLY A 29 -10.02 5.16 18.21
N GLY A 30 -10.58 4.18 17.50
CA GLY A 30 -10.71 4.20 16.03
C GLY A 30 -9.89 3.10 15.33
N VAL A 31 -9.50 3.36 14.09
CA VAL A 31 -8.68 2.42 13.29
C VAL A 31 -7.27 2.38 13.88
N GLN A 32 -6.86 1.22 14.36
CA GLN A 32 -5.53 0.98 14.92
C GLN A 32 -4.53 0.60 13.83
N ALA A 33 -4.98 -0.24 12.89
CA ALA A 33 -4.17 -0.77 11.82
C ALA A 33 -5.01 -0.98 10.56
N VAL A 34 -4.38 -0.88 9.39
CA VAL A 34 -4.96 -1.30 8.12
C VAL A 34 -4.05 -2.34 7.50
N ARG A 35 -4.63 -3.45 7.04
CA ARG A 35 -3.96 -4.51 6.32
C ARG A 35 -4.44 -4.55 4.88
N ILE A 36 -3.51 -4.40 3.95
CA ILE A 36 -3.74 -4.43 2.50
C ILE A 36 -3.12 -5.71 1.98
N VAL A 37 -3.90 -6.56 1.32
CA VAL A 37 -3.40 -7.80 0.71
C VAL A 37 -3.40 -7.65 -0.80
N LEU A 38 -2.26 -7.93 -1.41
CA LEU A 38 -2.05 -7.92 -2.85
C LEU A 38 -1.62 -9.31 -3.32
N TYR A 39 -2.07 -9.72 -4.49
CA TYR A 39 -1.54 -10.88 -5.20
C TYR A 39 -0.68 -10.39 -6.36
N ALA A 40 0.63 -10.61 -6.30
CA ALA A 40 1.57 -10.03 -7.24
C ALA A 40 2.71 -10.99 -7.57
N ARG A 41 3.42 -10.69 -8.65
CA ARG A 41 4.59 -11.44 -9.09
C ARG A 41 5.82 -11.05 -8.27
N ASN A 42 6.59 -12.04 -7.81
CA ASN A 42 7.92 -11.82 -7.26
C ASN A 42 8.95 -11.86 -8.41
N HIS A 43 9.51 -10.70 -8.76
CA HIS A 43 10.48 -10.52 -9.85
C HIS A 43 11.91 -10.93 -9.48
N ALA A 44 12.18 -11.23 -8.21
CA ALA A 44 13.49 -11.72 -7.76
C ALA A 44 13.66 -13.24 -7.90
N LEU A 45 12.58 -13.96 -8.25
CA LEU A 45 12.58 -15.41 -8.46
C LEU A 45 12.47 -15.74 -9.96
N ASP A 46 13.16 -16.79 -10.38
CA ASP A 46 13.05 -17.28 -11.75
C ASP A 46 11.65 -17.88 -12.02
N GLY A 47 11.07 -17.50 -13.17
CA GLY A 47 9.73 -17.93 -13.59
C GLY A 47 8.61 -16.94 -13.22
N ASP A 48 7.37 -17.37 -13.44
CA ASP A 48 6.16 -16.60 -13.11
C ASP A 48 5.67 -16.99 -11.71
N VAL A 49 6.42 -16.62 -10.67
CA VAL A 49 6.08 -16.92 -9.28
C VAL A 49 5.20 -15.81 -8.71
N TRP A 50 3.92 -16.13 -8.48
CA TRP A 50 2.94 -15.22 -7.89
C TRP A 50 2.66 -15.59 -6.44
N ARG A 51 2.55 -14.59 -5.57
CA ARG A 51 2.32 -14.75 -4.12
C ARG A 51 1.36 -13.70 -3.61
N GLN A 52 0.72 -14.00 -2.49
CA GLN A 52 0.03 -12.97 -1.73
C GLN A 52 1.02 -12.26 -0.80
N VAL A 53 0.91 -10.95 -0.69
CA VAL A 53 1.70 -10.12 0.21
C VAL A 53 0.75 -9.26 1.02
N ALA A 54 0.91 -9.26 2.33
CA ALA A 54 0.21 -8.35 3.22
C ALA A 54 1.11 -7.17 3.58
N ILE A 55 0.58 -5.96 3.41
CA ILE A 55 1.15 -4.71 3.91
C ILE A 55 0.29 -4.26 5.07
N THR A 56 0.86 -4.18 6.27
CA THR A 56 0.17 -3.70 7.46
C THR A 56 0.72 -2.34 7.85
N VAL A 57 -0.14 -1.34 7.88
CA VAL A 57 0.16 -0.02 8.43
C VAL A 57 -0.43 0.05 9.84
N GLY A 58 0.42 0.29 10.84
CA GLY A 58 0.04 0.42 12.23
C GLY A 58 0.11 1.86 12.73
N GLU A 59 -0.42 2.10 13.93
CA GLU A 59 -0.54 3.46 14.52
C GLU A 59 -1.20 4.42 13.53
N VAL A 60 -2.31 3.95 12.94
CA VAL A 60 -3.00 4.63 11.84
C VAL A 60 -3.52 5.99 12.31
N ARG A 61 -3.18 7.03 11.54
CA ARG A 61 -3.61 8.41 11.76
C ARG A 61 -4.66 8.84 10.75
N GLU A 62 -4.60 8.27 9.54
CA GLU A 62 -5.47 8.66 8.43
C GLU A 62 -5.69 7.45 7.51
N VAL A 63 -6.92 7.26 7.07
CA VAL A 63 -7.30 6.30 6.02
C VAL A 63 -8.21 7.04 5.06
N LEU A 64 -7.86 7.04 3.78
CA LEU A 64 -8.75 7.50 2.72
C LEU A 64 -8.96 6.36 1.73
N LEU A 65 -10.23 6.11 1.41
CA LEU A 65 -10.63 5.20 0.35
C LEU A 65 -11.81 5.85 -0.37
N LYS A 66 -11.56 6.44 -1.54
CA LYS A 66 -12.60 6.94 -2.43
C LYS A 66 -13.08 5.78 -3.30
N THR A 67 -14.37 5.48 -3.33
CA THR A 67 -14.92 4.36 -4.12
C THR A 67 -16.07 4.79 -5.02
N PRO A 68 -15.84 5.63 -6.05
CA PRO A 68 -16.83 5.78 -7.12
C PRO A 68 -17.15 4.39 -7.74
N GLY A 69 -18.38 4.13 -8.19
CA GLY A 69 -18.79 2.78 -8.61
C GLY A 69 -17.80 2.11 -9.58
N ASN A 70 -17.40 0.87 -9.28
CA ASN A 70 -16.32 0.08 -9.91
C ASN A 70 -14.87 0.50 -9.59
N PHE A 71 -14.62 1.40 -8.64
CA PHE A 71 -13.28 1.95 -8.34
C PHE A 71 -12.24 0.95 -7.84
N ILE A 72 -12.65 -0.16 -7.22
CA ILE A 72 -11.68 -1.22 -6.91
C ILE A 72 -11.31 -1.90 -8.23
N ASN A 73 -10.43 -1.26 -8.99
CA ASN A 73 -9.69 -1.90 -10.05
C ASN A 73 -9.03 -3.12 -9.43
N ARG A 74 -9.37 -4.30 -9.95
CA ARG A 74 -8.77 -5.54 -9.47
C ARG A 74 -7.26 -5.55 -9.69
N ILE A 75 -6.74 -4.75 -10.62
CA ILE A 75 -5.32 -4.65 -10.99
C ILE A 75 -4.81 -3.29 -10.56
N CYS A 76 -3.79 -3.28 -9.73
CA CYS A 76 -3.11 -2.10 -9.25
C CYS A 76 -2.10 -1.59 -10.29
N CYS A 77 -2.06 -0.28 -10.49
CA CYS A 77 -0.99 0.44 -11.18
C CYS A 77 0.25 0.59 -10.29
N GLY A 78 0.17 0.13 -9.03
CA GLY A 78 1.28 0.04 -8.10
C GLY A 78 0.91 0.54 -6.71
N VAL A 79 1.77 0.23 -5.75
CA VAL A 79 1.66 0.67 -4.36
C VAL A 79 2.93 1.42 -3.99
N LYS A 80 2.76 2.67 -3.59
CA LYS A 80 3.85 3.55 -3.18
C LYS A 80 4.06 3.42 -1.67
N LEU A 81 5.31 3.16 -1.29
CA LEU A 81 5.76 3.17 0.11
C LEU A 81 6.55 4.46 0.36
N LEU A 82 5.91 5.42 1.01
CA LEU A 82 6.44 6.78 1.15
C LEU A 82 6.68 7.11 2.61
N ARG A 83 7.73 7.90 2.86
CA ARG A 83 8.09 8.37 4.20
C ARG A 83 8.05 9.90 4.24
N PHE A 84 7.21 10.45 5.10
CA PHE A 84 7.09 11.90 5.32
C PHE A 84 7.38 12.21 6.79
N GLY A 85 8.61 12.61 7.09
CA GLY A 85 9.03 12.86 8.47
C GLY A 85 8.92 11.59 9.34
N ASP A 86 8.03 11.64 10.34
CA ASP A 86 7.80 10.56 11.31
C ASP A 86 6.75 9.53 10.87
N VAL A 87 6.03 9.75 9.77
CA VAL A 87 4.96 8.86 9.32
C VAL A 87 5.28 8.14 8.02
N TRP A 88 4.70 6.94 7.90
CA TRP A 88 4.61 6.19 6.65
C TRP A 88 3.30 6.49 5.96
N CYS A 89 3.33 6.51 4.63
CA CYS A 89 2.16 6.53 3.77
C CYS A 89 2.25 5.36 2.80
N VAL A 90 1.23 4.49 2.81
CA VAL A 90 1.03 3.45 1.81
C VAL A 90 -0.11 3.91 0.92
N ASP A 91 0.19 4.14 -0.34
CA ASP A 91 -0.75 4.69 -1.32
C ASP A 91 -0.90 3.71 -2.48
N VAL A 92 -2.14 3.27 -2.71
CA VAL A 92 -2.53 2.26 -3.69
C VAL A 92 -3.11 2.99 -4.90
N ASP A 93 -2.52 2.76 -6.06
CA ASP A 93 -2.94 3.36 -7.33
C ASP A 93 -2.92 4.89 -7.36
N GLY A 94 -2.12 5.52 -6.48
CA GLY A 94 -1.88 6.95 -6.48
C GLY A 94 -1.28 7.42 -7.81
N THR A 95 -2.07 8.16 -8.59
CA THR A 95 -1.67 8.72 -9.89
C THR A 95 -1.38 10.21 -9.74
N TYR A 96 -0.10 10.54 -9.62
CA TYR A 96 0.37 11.92 -9.46
C TYR A 96 0.95 12.47 -10.77
N THR A 97 1.12 13.79 -10.84
CA THR A 97 1.72 14.45 -12.02
C THR A 97 3.19 14.10 -12.24
N HIS A 98 3.84 13.57 -11.21
CA HIS A 98 5.19 13.02 -11.20
C HIS A 98 5.17 11.65 -10.50
N ASP A 99 6.29 10.95 -10.43
CA ASP A 99 6.30 9.54 -10.00
C ASP A 99 5.81 9.37 -8.54
N ASP A 100 6.47 9.97 -7.56
CA ASP A 100 6.10 9.87 -6.14
C ASP A 100 5.76 11.25 -5.55
N PRO A 101 4.61 11.43 -4.87
CA PRO A 101 4.18 12.73 -4.34
C PRO A 101 5.21 13.30 -3.36
N ALA A 102 5.42 14.62 -3.42
CA ALA A 102 6.48 15.29 -2.68
C ALA A 102 6.08 15.61 -1.24
N THR A 103 4.77 15.69 -0.95
CA THR A 103 4.23 16.06 0.36
C THR A 103 2.96 15.27 0.71
N LEU A 104 2.63 15.20 2.00
CA LEU A 104 1.34 14.65 2.45
C LEU A 104 0.15 15.45 1.94
N ASP A 105 0.30 16.76 1.75
CA ASP A 105 -0.80 17.59 1.24
C ASP A 105 -1.12 17.25 -0.22
N GLU A 106 -0.10 16.87 -1.00
CA GLU A 106 -0.29 16.34 -2.34
C GLU A 106 -1.01 14.98 -2.32
N VAL A 107 -0.59 14.06 -1.44
CA VAL A 107 -1.28 12.77 -1.23
C VAL A 107 -2.76 12.97 -0.90
N ARG A 108 -3.08 13.86 0.05
CA ARG A 108 -4.46 14.14 0.47
C ARG A 108 -5.32 14.75 -0.62
N ARG A 109 -4.71 15.58 -1.48
CA ARG A 109 -5.41 16.27 -2.56
C ARG A 109 -5.73 15.31 -3.70
N ASP A 110 -4.73 14.55 -4.14
CA ASP A 110 -4.78 13.83 -5.42
C ASP A 110 -4.94 12.31 -5.25
N GLY A 111 -4.53 11.75 -4.10
CA GLY A 111 -4.63 10.31 -3.83
C GLY A 111 -6.07 9.84 -3.59
N ASP A 112 -6.36 8.62 -4.03
CA ASP A 112 -7.69 8.04 -3.94
C ASP A 112 -7.80 6.86 -2.96
N CYS A 113 -6.71 6.15 -2.69
CA CYS A 113 -6.65 5.06 -1.72
C CYS A 113 -5.31 5.06 -0.97
N TYR A 114 -5.27 5.61 0.23
CA TYR A 114 -4.05 5.63 1.04
C TYR A 114 -4.29 5.42 2.53
N VAL A 115 -3.21 5.01 3.20
CA VAL A 115 -3.15 4.86 4.66
C VAL A 115 -1.91 5.56 5.18
N ILE A 116 -2.07 6.43 6.18
CA ILE A 116 -0.98 7.09 6.89
C ILE A 116 -0.92 6.56 8.32
N GLY A 117 0.27 6.13 8.75
CA GLY A 117 0.49 5.59 10.09
C GLY A 117 1.92 5.75 10.59
N GLY A 118 2.17 5.33 11.82
CA GLY A 118 3.50 5.40 12.45
C GLY A 118 4.43 4.25 12.03
N THR A 119 3.86 3.08 11.72
CA THR A 119 4.61 1.86 11.37
C THR A 119 4.09 1.23 10.08
N VAL A 120 4.96 0.48 9.41
CA VAL A 120 4.60 -0.30 8.22
C VAL A 120 5.41 -1.59 8.19
N GLU A 121 4.76 -2.69 7.85
CA GLU A 121 5.38 -4.00 7.64
C GLU A 121 4.82 -4.64 6.37
N ALA A 122 5.67 -5.24 5.54
CA ALA A 122 5.23 -6.15 4.49
C ALA A 122 5.71 -7.59 4.76
N ILE A 123 4.86 -8.57 4.48
CA ILE A 123 5.16 -10.00 4.56
C ILE A 123 4.54 -10.76 3.40
N GLU A 124 5.26 -11.74 2.85
CA GLU A 124 4.65 -12.76 2.00
C GLU A 124 3.72 -13.64 2.87
N LEU A 125 2.60 -14.05 2.30
CA LEU A 125 1.65 -15.00 2.91
C LEU A 125 1.82 -16.38 2.29
N ASP A 126 1.63 -17.42 3.09
CA ASP A 126 1.72 -18.83 2.69
C ASP A 126 0.62 -19.24 1.69
#